data_AF-A0A9P1YFX0-F1
#
_entry.id   AF-A0A9P1YFX0-F1
#
_cell.length_a   1.000
_cell.length_b   1.000
_cell.length_c   1.000
_cell.angle_alpha   90.00
_cell.angle_beta   90.00
_cell.angle_gamma   90.00
#
_symmetry.space_group_name_H-M   'P 1'
#
loop_
_entity.id
_entity.type
_entity.pdbx_description
1 polymer ?
#
loop_
_entity_poly.entity_id
_entity_poly.type
_entity_poly.pdbx_seq_one_letter_code
_entity_poly.pdbx_strand_id
1 'polypeptide(L)'
;MKLLKRVSFFLIILYLLIVPVQHVSAHAYLENSNPADQSHIQTAPEKVTLVFNEEIEADFPLIEVKDSSGKQVETGKTSVSKKNNHMVEASLPADLKADVYSVSWRVVSADGHAVTGIISFKLGDTKATFQASEVPSSGADLQISSIQKAILYIGFSLFIGVLVFGLGLYPRKEQISEKISGRLKKVTWIALALLGVALLIQLFVQTSITTGVSISESFGPSKLAAFLTTKTGYIWISEFVVWLLLAIFTVMMFFKKKQWGWFALLTESALIGYLIFAKAQNGHAAASADKIVSITADMLHMIAASVWVGGILVLLFVLPRTGKARKVWIRFAIVAIIAVASILVSGLLMAVMNIGQMANLFTTNYGKILLFKIGLFILMALLGLGHYIYIKLKNQQLPFKTILIELIIGTIILVVASVLTNVQTPPPPAPKAFDETIAAEGEKAKINLRVEPATVGQNQFIITFTSADGSAKTDFEQVTITTKSTKTDEKSTFQAKLANDTQYFAEGLYFNQTGKWEITVHGLTKDFTDINQTFTTNITQ
;
A
#
# COMPACT_ATOMS: atom_id res chain seq x y z
N MET A 1 -38.81 16.84 -2.55
CA MET A 1 -37.50 16.93 -3.24
C MET A 1 -36.27 16.98 -2.31
N LYS A 2 -36.28 17.69 -1.17
CA LYS A 2 -35.14 17.70 -0.21
C LYS A 2 -34.98 16.40 0.61
N LEU A 3 -36.07 15.68 0.85
CA LEU A 3 -36.05 14.38 1.55
C LEU A 3 -35.49 13.26 0.64
N LEU A 4 -35.91 13.21 -0.63
CA LEU A 4 -35.34 12.29 -1.63
C LEU A 4 -33.82 12.47 -1.82
N LYS A 5 -33.31 13.71 -1.82
CA LYS A 5 -31.86 13.96 -1.91
C LYS A 5 -31.07 13.49 -0.68
N ARG A 6 -31.67 13.51 0.51
CA ARG A 6 -31.04 13.01 1.76
C ARG A 6 -31.08 11.48 1.83
N VAL A 7 -32.16 10.87 1.36
CA VAL A 7 -32.30 9.41 1.26
C VAL A 7 -31.40 8.85 0.16
N SER A 8 -31.24 9.52 -1.00
CA SER A 8 -30.26 9.12 -2.01
C SER A 8 -28.81 9.22 -1.53
N PHE A 9 -28.46 10.24 -0.74
CA PHE A 9 -27.11 10.34 -0.15
C PHE A 9 -26.85 9.21 0.86
N PHE A 10 -27.84 8.85 1.68
CA PHE A 10 -27.75 7.75 2.63
C PHE A 10 -27.73 6.37 1.95
N LEU A 11 -28.49 6.20 0.86
CA LEU A 11 -28.49 4.98 0.04
C LEU A 11 -27.21 4.82 -0.79
N ILE A 12 -26.58 5.91 -1.23
CA ILE A 12 -25.25 5.86 -1.85
C ILE A 12 -24.19 5.46 -0.82
N ILE A 13 -24.26 5.98 0.41
CA ILE A 13 -23.37 5.56 1.51
C ILE A 13 -23.61 4.09 1.90
N LEU A 14 -24.87 3.64 1.94
CA LEU A 14 -25.22 2.25 2.26
C LEU A 14 -24.85 1.28 1.11
N TYR A 15 -24.94 1.73 -0.14
CA TYR A 15 -24.50 0.97 -1.32
C TYR A 15 -22.97 0.85 -1.38
N LEU A 16 -22.23 1.89 -0.98
CA LEU A 16 -20.78 1.86 -0.82
C LEU A 16 -20.30 0.96 0.34
N LEU A 17 -21.20 0.57 1.25
CA LEU A 17 -20.91 -0.34 2.37
C LEU A 17 -21.15 -1.83 2.03
N ILE A 18 -21.66 -2.17 0.84
CA ILE A 18 -22.05 -3.56 0.49
C ILE A 18 -21.21 -4.12 -0.69
N VAL A 19 -20.23 -3.39 -1.20
CA VAL A 19 -19.31 -3.95 -2.20
C VAL A 19 -18.27 -4.82 -1.48
N PRO A 20 -18.10 -6.11 -1.86
CA PRO A 20 -16.99 -6.90 -1.34
C PRO A 20 -15.68 -6.25 -1.77
N VAL A 21 -14.99 -5.63 -0.81
CA VAL A 21 -13.66 -5.10 -1.00
C VAL A 21 -12.72 -6.31 -1.07
N GLN A 22 -12.19 -6.59 -2.25
CA GLN A 22 -11.06 -7.51 -2.35
C GLN A 22 -9.85 -6.79 -1.77
N HIS A 23 -9.29 -7.34 -0.69
CA HIS A 23 -8.06 -6.84 -0.10
C HIS A 23 -6.90 -7.29 -0.99
N VAL A 24 -6.25 -6.34 -1.65
CA VAL A 24 -4.91 -6.53 -2.21
C VAL A 24 -3.98 -5.63 -1.41
N SER A 25 -2.85 -6.21 -1.03
CA SER A 25 -1.85 -5.54 -0.21
C SER A 25 -1.26 -4.34 -0.94
N ALA A 26 -0.87 -3.32 -0.20
CA ALA A 26 -0.07 -2.22 -0.72
C ALA A 26 1.44 -2.50 -0.69
N HIS A 27 1.88 -3.45 0.14
CA HIS A 27 3.27 -3.84 0.27
C HIS A 27 3.48 -5.29 -0.14
N ALA A 28 4.58 -5.52 -0.85
CA ALA A 28 4.94 -6.85 -1.29
C ALA A 28 5.33 -7.71 -0.09
N TYR A 29 4.53 -8.73 0.19
CA TYR A 29 4.86 -9.77 1.15
C TYR A 29 5.40 -10.98 0.40
N LEU A 30 6.50 -11.53 0.91
CA LEU A 30 7.02 -12.80 0.44
C LEU A 30 6.00 -13.90 0.77
N GLU A 31 5.45 -14.54 -0.25
CA GLU A 31 4.54 -15.67 -0.09
C GLU A 31 5.30 -16.99 -0.10
N ASN A 32 6.29 -17.10 -0.98
CA ASN A 32 7.05 -18.31 -1.15
C ASN A 32 8.48 -18.03 -1.63
N SER A 33 9.39 -18.94 -1.33
CA SER A 33 10.75 -18.90 -1.81
C SER A 33 11.26 -20.29 -2.20
N ASN A 34 12.15 -20.33 -3.18
CA ASN A 34 12.95 -21.50 -3.49
C ASN A 34 14.43 -21.08 -3.53
N PRO A 35 15.27 -21.57 -2.61
CA PRO A 35 14.95 -22.47 -1.49
C PRO A 35 13.93 -21.88 -0.49
N ALA A 36 13.17 -22.76 0.17
CA ALA A 36 12.23 -22.35 1.22
C ALA A 36 13.00 -21.83 2.45
N ASP A 37 12.42 -20.87 3.17
CA ASP A 37 13.04 -20.35 4.38
C ASP A 37 13.24 -21.46 5.43
N GLN A 38 14.41 -21.45 6.06
CA GLN A 38 14.93 -22.46 7.00
C GLN A 38 14.97 -23.89 6.46
N SER A 39 14.88 -24.09 5.14
CA SER A 39 14.93 -25.42 4.54
C SER A 39 16.33 -26.04 4.58
N HIS A 40 16.39 -27.38 4.54
CA HIS A 40 17.62 -28.14 4.32
C HIS A 40 17.52 -28.87 2.99
N ILE A 41 18.38 -28.48 2.04
CA ILE A 41 18.45 -29.04 0.70
C ILE A 41 19.78 -29.77 0.51
N GLN A 42 19.78 -30.87 -0.25
CA GLN A 42 20.98 -31.67 -0.50
C GLN A 42 21.74 -31.25 -1.76
N THR A 43 21.06 -30.58 -2.69
CA THR A 43 21.63 -30.16 -3.98
C THR A 43 21.46 -28.66 -4.14
N ALA A 44 22.49 -27.99 -4.65
CA ALA A 44 22.46 -26.56 -4.92
C ALA A 44 21.42 -26.26 -6.02
N PRO A 45 20.50 -25.31 -5.81
CA PRO A 45 19.55 -24.91 -6.84
C PRO A 45 20.27 -24.02 -7.87
N GLU A 46 19.79 -24.04 -9.11
CA GLU A 46 20.36 -23.18 -10.18
C GLU A 46 20.13 -21.68 -9.92
N LYS A 47 19.09 -21.35 -9.16
CA LYS A 47 18.68 -19.98 -8.86
C LYS A 47 17.95 -19.89 -7.53
N VAL A 48 17.99 -18.72 -6.93
CA VAL A 48 17.03 -18.30 -5.90
C VAL A 48 15.83 -17.67 -6.59
N THR A 49 14.61 -18.05 -6.18
CA THR A 49 13.37 -17.40 -6.59
C THR A 49 12.55 -16.98 -5.39
N LEU A 50 12.02 -15.76 -5.42
CA LEU A 50 11.16 -15.17 -4.39
C LEU A 50 9.84 -14.77 -5.05
N VAL A 51 8.72 -15.25 -4.52
CA VAL A 51 7.37 -14.98 -5.04
C VAL A 51 6.61 -14.11 -4.04
N PHE A 52 6.01 -13.05 -4.55
CA PHE A 52 5.31 -12.04 -3.75
C PHE A 52 3.81 -12.01 -4.07
N ASN A 53 3.02 -11.55 -3.11
CA ASN A 53 1.57 -11.42 -3.24
C ASN A 53 1.12 -10.28 -4.17
N GLU A 54 2.05 -9.48 -4.69
CA GLU A 54 1.78 -8.41 -5.64
C GLU A 54 2.86 -8.29 -6.72
N GLU A 55 2.57 -7.50 -7.74
CA GLU A 55 3.50 -7.19 -8.82
C GLU A 55 4.70 -6.41 -8.27
N ILE A 56 5.90 -6.83 -8.68
CA ILE A 56 7.15 -6.15 -8.34
C ILE A 56 7.54 -5.24 -9.50
N GLU A 57 7.85 -3.98 -9.19
CA GLU A 57 8.40 -3.06 -10.18
C GLU A 57 9.72 -3.63 -10.72
N ALA A 58 9.85 -3.71 -12.05
CA ALA A 58 10.95 -4.40 -12.72
C ALA A 58 12.33 -3.74 -12.52
N ASP A 59 12.32 -2.49 -12.05
CA ASP A 59 13.50 -1.65 -11.91
C ASP A 59 14.18 -1.89 -10.56
N PHE A 60 15.46 -2.32 -10.63
CA PHE A 60 16.38 -2.47 -9.49
C PHE A 60 15.98 -3.45 -8.35
N PRO A 61 15.40 -4.63 -8.63
CA PRO A 61 15.33 -5.67 -7.61
C PRO A 61 16.75 -6.10 -7.21
N LEU A 62 16.93 -6.46 -5.95
CA LEU A 62 18.21 -6.91 -5.42
C LEU A 62 18.00 -8.20 -4.63
N ILE A 63 18.79 -9.22 -4.96
CA ILE A 63 19.00 -10.43 -4.17
C ILE A 63 20.49 -10.47 -3.85
N GLU A 64 20.83 -10.50 -2.58
CA GLU A 64 22.18 -10.73 -2.09
C GLU A 64 22.21 -12.03 -1.31
N VAL A 65 23.17 -12.90 -1.65
CA VAL A 65 23.36 -14.18 -0.98
C VAL A 65 24.68 -14.15 -0.23
N LYS A 66 24.68 -14.55 1.04
CA LYS A 66 25.88 -14.65 1.88
C LYS A 66 25.98 -16.03 2.52
N ASP A 67 27.20 -16.54 2.65
CA ASP A 67 27.47 -17.78 3.39
C ASP A 67 27.50 -17.56 4.91
N SER A 68 27.76 -18.62 5.68
CA SER A 68 27.73 -18.57 7.15
C SER A 68 28.86 -17.73 7.76
N SER A 69 29.90 -17.42 6.97
CA SER A 69 30.99 -16.52 7.34
C SER A 69 30.67 -15.05 7.08
N GLY A 70 29.52 -14.75 6.46
CA GLY A 70 29.13 -13.41 6.04
C GLY A 70 29.74 -12.98 4.70
N LYS A 71 30.43 -13.88 3.99
CA LYS A 71 31.01 -13.60 2.69
C LYS A 71 29.92 -13.65 1.62
N GLN A 72 29.90 -12.63 0.76
CA GLN A 72 28.98 -12.55 -0.36
C GLN A 72 29.29 -13.61 -1.42
N VAL A 73 28.24 -14.31 -1.86
CA VAL A 73 28.24 -15.22 -3.00
C VAL A 73 28.02 -14.41 -4.28
N GLU A 74 28.81 -14.67 -5.30
CA GLU A 74 28.65 -14.02 -6.61
C GLU A 74 27.44 -14.60 -7.34
N THR A 75 26.33 -13.88 -7.33
CA THR A 75 25.09 -14.27 -8.02
C THR A 75 25.01 -13.66 -9.42
N GLY A 76 24.16 -14.24 -10.27
CA GLY A 76 23.73 -13.57 -11.51
C GLY A 76 22.96 -12.27 -11.22
N LYS A 77 22.75 -11.45 -12.26
CA LYS A 77 21.96 -10.22 -12.14
C LYS A 77 20.54 -10.55 -11.67
N THR A 78 20.11 -9.91 -10.58
CA THR A 78 18.73 -10.02 -10.11
C THR A 78 17.76 -9.44 -11.14
N SER A 79 16.65 -10.12 -11.38
CA SER A 79 15.61 -9.65 -12.29
C SER A 79 14.22 -10.10 -11.85
N VAL A 80 13.21 -9.31 -12.20
CA VAL A 80 11.81 -9.77 -12.17
C VAL A 80 11.59 -10.73 -13.33
N SER A 81 10.93 -11.85 -13.08
CA SER A 81 10.74 -12.89 -14.07
C SER A 81 9.84 -12.42 -15.20
N LYS A 82 10.25 -12.68 -16.45
CA LYS A 82 9.46 -12.32 -17.65
C LYS A 82 8.13 -13.06 -17.75
N LYS A 83 8.01 -14.21 -17.08
CA LYS A 83 6.79 -15.05 -17.09
C LYS A 83 5.84 -14.73 -15.94
N ASN A 84 6.34 -14.13 -14.87
CA ASN A 84 5.57 -13.80 -13.68
C ASN A 84 6.17 -12.55 -13.01
N ASN A 85 5.48 -11.42 -13.11
CA ASN A 85 5.91 -10.14 -12.53
C ASN A 85 5.80 -10.08 -10.99
N HIS A 86 5.29 -11.13 -10.34
CA HIS A 86 5.33 -11.32 -8.89
C HIS A 86 6.59 -12.05 -8.42
N MET A 87 7.45 -12.51 -9.32
CA MET A 87 8.61 -13.33 -8.99
C MET A 87 9.92 -12.60 -9.29
N VAL A 88 10.82 -12.59 -8.31
CA VAL A 88 12.19 -12.11 -8.45
C VAL A 88 13.15 -13.29 -8.41
N GLU A 89 14.13 -13.30 -9.31
CA GLU A 89 15.09 -14.40 -9.43
C GLU A 89 16.53 -13.92 -9.61
N ALA A 90 17.48 -14.70 -9.07
CA ALA A 90 18.91 -14.53 -9.26
C ALA A 90 19.60 -15.89 -9.36
N SER A 91 20.46 -16.07 -10.37
CA SER A 91 21.21 -17.32 -10.58
C SER A 91 22.26 -17.52 -9.49
N LEU A 92 22.43 -18.77 -9.07
CA LEU A 92 23.47 -19.18 -8.13
C LEU A 92 24.63 -19.89 -8.87
N PRO A 93 25.86 -19.81 -8.36
CA PRO A 93 26.97 -20.63 -8.84
C PRO A 93 26.67 -22.13 -8.74
N ALA A 94 27.06 -22.90 -9.76
CA ALA A 94 26.86 -24.34 -9.79
C ALA A 94 27.72 -25.11 -8.76
N ASP A 95 28.77 -24.49 -8.25
CA ASP A 95 29.75 -25.05 -7.31
C ASP A 95 29.55 -24.56 -5.86
N LEU A 96 28.33 -24.18 -5.49
CA LEU A 96 27.98 -23.82 -4.13
C LEU A 96 28.37 -24.94 -3.14
N LYS A 97 29.14 -24.58 -2.11
CA LYS A 97 29.63 -25.53 -1.09
C LYS A 97 28.55 -25.83 -0.06
N ALA A 98 28.69 -26.94 0.67
CA ALA A 98 27.82 -27.24 1.79
C ALA A 98 27.99 -26.19 2.91
N ASP A 99 26.97 -25.36 3.11
CA ASP A 99 26.93 -24.33 4.15
C ASP A 99 25.50 -23.86 4.45
N VAL A 100 25.33 -22.98 5.43
CA VAL A 100 24.12 -22.19 5.64
C VAL A 100 24.26 -20.88 4.87
N TYR A 101 23.29 -20.61 4.02
CA TYR A 101 23.21 -19.40 3.21
C TYR A 101 22.08 -18.51 3.70
N SER A 102 22.33 -17.21 3.72
CA SER A 102 21.32 -16.17 3.92
C SER A 102 21.06 -15.48 2.58
N VAL A 103 19.78 -15.25 2.28
CA VAL A 103 19.32 -14.55 1.08
C VAL A 103 18.57 -13.32 1.53
N SER A 104 19.24 -12.17 1.53
CA SER A 104 18.59 -10.87 1.72
C SER A 104 18.07 -10.34 0.39
N TRP A 105 16.90 -9.71 0.43
CA TRP A 105 16.30 -9.12 -0.76
C TRP A 105 15.81 -7.70 -0.50
N ARG A 106 15.72 -6.94 -1.59
CA ARG A 106 15.04 -5.65 -1.66
C ARG A 106 14.25 -5.58 -2.97
N VAL A 107 12.97 -5.31 -2.86
CA VAL A 107 12.05 -5.13 -4.00
C VAL A 107 11.25 -3.85 -3.80
N VAL A 108 10.75 -3.27 -4.89
CA VAL A 108 9.85 -2.12 -4.84
C VAL A 108 8.45 -2.62 -5.18
N SER A 109 7.51 -2.47 -4.25
CA SER A 109 6.09 -2.78 -4.46
C SER A 109 5.46 -1.84 -5.49
N ALA A 110 4.29 -2.21 -6.00
CA ALA A 110 3.57 -1.41 -6.99
C ALA A 110 3.18 -0.01 -6.48
N ASP A 111 3.18 0.18 -5.15
CA ASP A 111 2.93 1.47 -4.49
C ASP A 111 4.15 2.38 -4.35
N GLY A 112 5.34 1.92 -4.80
CA GLY A 112 6.59 2.67 -4.78
C GLY A 112 7.41 2.57 -3.49
N HIS A 113 6.99 1.78 -2.50
CA HIS A 113 7.79 1.54 -1.30
C HIS A 113 8.76 0.38 -1.52
N ALA A 114 9.99 0.51 -1.00
CA ALA A 114 10.89 -0.63 -0.93
C ALA A 114 10.51 -1.52 0.25
N VAL A 115 10.37 -2.82 0.00
CA VAL A 115 10.28 -3.84 1.02
C VAL A 115 11.60 -4.62 1.03
N THR A 116 12.06 -4.94 2.23
CA THR A 116 13.24 -5.78 2.44
C THR A 116 12.88 -6.98 3.29
N GLY A 117 13.65 -8.05 3.11
CA GLY A 117 13.51 -9.23 3.94
C GLY A 117 14.72 -10.13 3.80
N ILE A 118 14.69 -11.21 4.57
CA ILE A 118 15.74 -12.21 4.57
C ILE A 118 15.12 -13.58 4.77
N ILE A 119 15.63 -14.55 4.04
CA ILE A 119 15.41 -15.97 4.26
C ILE A 119 16.76 -16.65 4.43
N SER A 120 16.79 -17.86 4.98
CA SER A 120 18.00 -18.66 5.05
C SER A 120 17.74 -20.09 4.61
N PHE A 121 18.73 -20.79 4.08
CA PHE A 121 18.64 -22.22 3.76
C PHE A 121 19.97 -22.93 4.03
N LYS A 122 19.89 -24.22 4.35
CA LYS A 122 21.05 -25.08 4.58
C LYS A 122 21.28 -25.96 3.35
N LEU A 123 22.49 -25.94 2.80
CA LEU A 123 22.92 -26.79 1.69
C LEU A 123 23.85 -27.91 2.19
N GLY A 124 23.51 -29.15 1.89
CA GLY A 124 24.31 -30.33 2.20
C GLY A 124 24.57 -30.55 3.70
N ASP A 125 25.55 -31.38 4.00
CA ASP A 125 25.90 -31.75 5.38
C ASP A 125 26.93 -30.80 5.98
N THR A 126 26.48 -29.60 6.36
CA THR A 126 27.27 -28.64 7.15
C THR A 126 26.93 -28.71 8.65
N LYS A 127 27.92 -28.36 9.48
CA LYS A 127 27.76 -28.13 10.93
C LYS A 127 27.33 -26.70 11.26
N ALA A 128 27.32 -25.80 10.27
CA ALA A 128 26.81 -24.45 10.45
C ALA A 128 25.33 -24.47 10.84
N THR A 129 24.94 -23.51 11.68
CA THR A 129 23.56 -23.34 12.17
C THR A 129 22.97 -22.05 11.61
N PHE A 130 21.64 -21.98 11.53
CA PHE A 130 20.96 -20.75 11.15
C PHE A 130 21.32 -19.64 12.14
N GLN A 131 21.91 -18.57 11.62
CA GLN A 131 22.12 -17.36 12.39
C GLN A 131 20.91 -16.45 12.26
N ALA A 132 20.51 -15.81 13.36
CA ALA A 132 19.54 -14.73 13.31
C ALA A 132 20.15 -13.60 12.45
N SER A 133 19.67 -13.48 11.23
CA SER A 133 20.16 -12.46 10.30
C SER A 133 19.31 -11.21 10.46
N GLU A 134 19.94 -10.07 10.73
CA GLU A 134 19.24 -8.79 10.80
C GLU A 134 18.82 -8.36 9.40
N VAL A 135 17.55 -7.96 9.25
CA VAL A 135 17.08 -7.30 8.02
C VAL A 135 17.86 -6.00 7.86
N PRO A 136 18.49 -5.72 6.70
CA PRO A 136 19.21 -4.47 6.46
C PRO A 136 18.34 -3.26 6.84
N SER A 137 18.85 -2.41 7.73
CA SER A 137 18.06 -1.32 8.32
C SER A 137 17.96 -0.12 7.37
N SER A 138 16.79 0.04 6.73
CA SER A 138 16.40 1.22 5.95
C SER A 138 15.89 2.39 6.81
N GLY A 139 16.16 2.37 8.12
CA GLY A 139 15.52 3.27 9.10
C GLY A 139 15.76 4.76 8.87
N ALA A 140 16.94 5.14 8.38
CA ALA A 140 17.28 6.54 8.09
C ALA A 140 16.47 7.09 6.90
N ASP A 141 16.33 6.31 5.83
CA ASP A 141 15.55 6.71 4.64
C ASP A 141 14.06 6.86 4.99
N LEU A 142 13.52 5.98 5.82
CA LEU A 142 12.13 6.04 6.28
C LEU A 142 11.84 7.29 7.14
N GLN A 143 12.80 7.71 7.97
CA GLN A 143 12.67 8.94 8.75
C GLN A 143 12.69 10.19 7.85
N ILE A 144 13.64 10.28 6.91
CA ILE A 144 13.73 11.41 5.98
C ILE A 144 12.49 11.46 5.09
N SER A 145 12.00 10.31 4.61
CA SER A 145 10.73 10.19 3.88
C SER A 145 9.55 10.74 4.70
N SER A 146 9.47 10.40 5.99
CA SER A 146 8.39 10.89 6.86
C SER A 146 8.43 12.41 7.04
N ILE A 147 9.63 12.99 7.17
CA ILE A 147 9.83 14.45 7.24
C ILE A 147 9.45 15.11 5.92
N GLN A 148 9.90 14.56 4.79
CA GLN A 148 9.58 15.03 3.45
C GLN A 148 8.06 15.07 3.22
N LYS A 149 7.35 13.97 3.51
CA LYS A 149 5.90 13.88 3.39
C LYS A 149 5.18 14.86 4.33
N ALA A 150 5.68 15.09 5.55
CA ALA A 150 5.13 16.10 6.45
C ALA A 150 5.25 17.52 5.88
N ILE A 151 6.41 17.88 5.34
CA ILE A 151 6.64 19.17 4.65
C ILE A 151 5.65 19.32 3.48
N LEU A 152 5.48 18.26 2.68
CA LEU A 152 4.57 18.23 1.55
C LEU A 152 3.11 18.47 1.99
N TYR A 153 2.63 17.75 3.00
CA TYR A 153 1.25 17.86 3.49
C TYR A 153 0.95 19.23 4.12
N ILE A 154 1.94 19.83 4.80
CA ILE A 154 1.84 21.20 5.30
C ILE A 154 1.79 22.19 4.11
N GLY A 155 2.63 22.00 3.09
CA GLY A 155 2.61 22.77 1.85
C GLY A 155 1.25 22.75 1.15
N PHE A 156 0.67 21.55 0.98
CA PHE A 156 -0.68 21.38 0.42
C PHE A 156 -1.73 22.11 1.27
N SER A 157 -1.71 21.92 2.59
CA SER A 157 -2.64 22.57 3.51
C SER A 157 -2.57 24.09 3.40
N LEU A 158 -1.37 24.67 3.39
CA LEU A 158 -1.19 26.12 3.26
C LEU A 158 -1.76 26.64 1.94
N PHE A 159 -1.40 26.01 0.81
CA PHE A 159 -1.82 26.47 -0.51
C PHE A 159 -3.34 26.35 -0.69
N ILE A 160 -3.92 25.21 -0.32
CA ILE A 160 -5.36 24.97 -0.39
C ILE A 160 -6.12 25.90 0.57
N GLY A 161 -5.59 26.17 1.75
CA GLY A 161 -6.16 27.17 2.67
C GLY A 161 -6.32 28.55 2.02
N VAL A 162 -5.30 28.99 1.27
CA VAL A 162 -5.35 30.27 0.51
C VAL A 162 -6.39 30.21 -0.61
N LEU A 163 -6.47 29.10 -1.34
CA LEU A 163 -7.47 28.91 -2.40
C LEU A 163 -8.89 28.94 -1.86
N VAL A 164 -9.18 28.20 -0.79
CA VAL A 164 -10.50 28.18 -0.15
C VAL A 164 -10.87 29.58 0.35
N PHE A 165 -9.90 30.35 0.86
CA PHE A 165 -10.10 31.74 1.24
C PHE A 165 -10.58 32.62 0.06
N GLY A 166 -9.91 32.51 -1.09
CA GLY A 166 -10.24 33.27 -2.31
C GLY A 166 -11.50 32.78 -3.05
N LEU A 167 -11.76 31.47 -3.02
CA LEU A 167 -12.90 30.85 -3.71
C LEU A 167 -14.24 31.26 -3.09
N GLY A 168 -14.32 31.43 -1.77
CA GLY A 168 -15.60 31.83 -1.17
C GLY A 168 -15.65 32.16 0.32
N LEU A 169 -14.60 31.91 1.12
CA LEU A 169 -14.66 32.26 2.55
C LEU A 169 -14.69 33.78 2.73
N TYR A 170 -13.77 34.50 2.07
CA TYR A 170 -13.79 35.96 2.10
C TYR A 170 -14.90 36.49 1.18
N PRO A 171 -15.74 37.45 1.63
CA PRO A 171 -16.79 38.01 0.80
C PRO A 171 -16.23 38.65 -0.48
N ARG A 172 -16.54 38.10 -1.66
CA ARG A 172 -16.00 38.61 -2.94
C ARG A 172 -16.41 40.02 -3.32
N LYS A 173 -17.53 40.52 -2.77
CA LYS A 173 -17.98 41.90 -2.96
C LYS A 173 -17.13 42.89 -2.14
N GLU A 174 -16.35 42.41 -1.16
CA GLU A 174 -15.49 43.23 -0.35
C GLU A 174 -14.07 43.22 -0.90
N GLN A 175 -13.46 44.41 -0.96
CA GLN A 175 -12.07 44.54 -1.36
C GLN A 175 -11.14 43.98 -0.27
N ILE A 176 -10.24 43.09 -0.66
CA ILE A 176 -9.21 42.56 0.23
C ILE A 176 -8.23 43.69 0.56
N SER A 177 -8.03 43.97 1.84
CA SER A 177 -7.08 45.01 2.26
C SER A 177 -5.63 44.63 1.92
N GLU A 178 -4.77 45.63 1.70
CA GLU A 178 -3.35 45.42 1.39
C GLU A 178 -2.64 44.57 2.46
N LYS A 179 -3.00 44.74 3.73
CA LYS A 179 -2.45 43.92 4.84
C LYS A 179 -2.82 42.44 4.72
N ILE A 180 -4.07 42.14 4.37
CA ILE A 180 -4.54 40.76 4.16
C ILE A 180 -3.88 40.18 2.91
N SER A 181 -3.85 40.95 1.81
CA SER A 181 -3.19 40.57 0.56
C SER A 181 -1.71 40.24 0.77
N GLY A 182 -0.97 41.08 1.49
CA GLY A 182 0.44 40.85 1.80
C GLY A 182 0.68 39.61 2.66
N ARG A 183 -0.20 39.32 3.62
CA ARG A 183 -0.13 38.08 4.42
C ARG A 183 -0.46 36.84 3.58
N LEU A 184 -1.46 36.89 2.71
CA LEU A 184 -1.79 35.81 1.78
C LEU A 184 -0.62 35.52 0.86
N LYS A 185 -0.01 36.55 0.25
CA LYS A 185 1.20 36.40 -0.56
C LYS A 185 2.32 35.69 0.20
N LYS A 186 2.61 36.10 1.44
CA LYS A 186 3.63 35.44 2.28
C LYS A 186 3.31 33.96 2.52
N VAL A 187 2.06 33.64 2.85
CA VAL A 187 1.61 32.26 3.06
C VAL A 187 1.72 31.44 1.77
N THR A 188 1.32 31.99 0.63
CA THR A 188 1.44 31.34 -0.68
C THR A 188 2.89 31.08 -1.05
N TRP A 189 3.80 32.03 -0.80
CA TRP A 189 5.24 31.83 -1.04
C TRP A 189 5.83 30.72 -0.17
N ILE A 190 5.48 30.69 1.12
CA ILE A 190 5.90 29.61 2.02
C ILE A 190 5.34 28.27 1.52
N ALA A 191 4.07 28.23 1.12
CA ALA A 191 3.45 27.01 0.60
C ALA A 191 4.18 26.48 -0.64
N LEU A 192 4.44 27.34 -1.63
CA LEU A 192 5.17 26.97 -2.85
C LEU A 192 6.59 26.51 -2.54
N ALA A 193 7.29 27.17 -1.61
CA ALA A 193 8.63 26.78 -1.18
C ALA A 193 8.63 25.42 -0.49
N LEU A 194 7.70 25.15 0.43
CA LEU A 194 7.58 23.86 1.10
C LEU A 194 7.27 22.74 0.11
N LEU A 195 6.35 22.96 -0.84
CA LEU A 195 6.05 22.00 -1.91
C LEU A 195 7.30 21.71 -2.75
N GLY A 196 8.03 22.74 -3.17
CA GLY A 196 9.25 22.58 -3.97
C GLY A 196 10.37 21.85 -3.22
N VAL A 197 10.62 22.24 -1.96
CA VAL A 197 11.61 21.58 -1.10
C VAL A 197 11.23 20.12 -0.87
N ALA A 198 9.95 19.82 -0.60
CA ALA A 198 9.49 18.45 -0.43
C ALA A 198 9.70 17.60 -1.70
N LEU A 199 9.43 18.15 -2.89
CA LEU A 199 9.68 17.45 -4.16
C LEU A 199 11.17 17.24 -4.41
N LEU A 200 12.02 18.21 -4.08
CA LEU A 200 13.47 18.07 -4.21
C LEU A 200 14.03 17.00 -3.25
N ILE A 201 13.56 16.96 -2.00
CA ILE A 201 13.96 15.90 -1.05
C ILE A 201 13.46 14.53 -1.55
N GLN A 202 12.22 14.47 -2.06
CA GLN A 202 11.62 13.24 -2.60
C GLN A 202 12.47 12.62 -3.72
N LEU A 203 13.08 13.43 -4.59
CA LEU A 203 13.95 12.94 -5.66
C LEU A 203 15.08 12.05 -5.12
N PHE A 204 15.80 12.54 -4.12
CA PHE A 204 16.96 11.84 -3.55
C PHE A 204 16.54 10.66 -2.68
N VAL A 205 15.51 10.84 -1.84
CA VAL A 205 14.98 9.77 -0.99
C VAL A 205 14.46 8.62 -1.86
N GLN A 206 13.69 8.92 -2.91
CA GLN A 206 13.16 7.88 -3.77
C GLN A 206 14.25 7.23 -4.63
N THR A 207 15.28 7.98 -5.04
CA THR A 207 16.45 7.40 -5.71
C THR A 207 17.20 6.43 -4.78
N SER A 208 17.42 6.81 -3.51
CA SER A 208 18.00 5.97 -2.46
C SER A 208 17.22 4.65 -2.33
N ILE A 209 15.91 4.76 -2.08
CA ILE A 209 14.99 3.63 -1.90
C ILE A 209 14.95 2.71 -3.14
N THR A 210 14.82 3.29 -4.33
CA THR A 210 14.65 2.54 -5.58
C THR A 210 15.94 1.86 -5.99
N THR A 211 17.10 2.53 -5.89
CA THR A 211 18.39 1.97 -6.33
C THR A 211 19.12 1.19 -5.24
N GLY A 212 18.67 1.26 -3.99
CA GLY A 212 19.26 0.55 -2.85
C GLY A 212 20.59 1.12 -2.38
N VAL A 213 20.91 2.35 -2.77
CA VAL A 213 22.14 3.04 -2.37
C VAL A 213 21.86 3.96 -1.19
N SER A 214 22.89 4.42 -0.49
CA SER A 214 22.73 5.41 0.58
C SER A 214 22.19 6.74 0.05
N ILE A 215 21.56 7.55 0.91
CA ILE A 215 21.08 8.88 0.53
C ILE A 215 22.21 9.75 -0.05
N SER A 216 23.45 9.62 0.43
CA SER A 216 24.62 10.34 -0.10
C SER A 216 25.00 9.91 -1.51
N GLU A 217 24.88 8.62 -1.83
CA GLU A 217 25.18 8.10 -3.16
C GLU A 217 24.05 8.42 -4.17
N SER A 218 22.84 8.66 -3.68
CA SER A 218 21.68 9.03 -4.50
C SER A 218 21.86 10.36 -5.26
N PHE A 219 22.79 11.22 -4.83
CA PHE A 219 23.13 12.47 -5.53
C PHE A 219 23.91 12.24 -6.83
N GLY A 220 24.40 11.02 -7.08
CA GLY A 220 25.14 10.66 -8.29
C GLY A 220 24.29 10.77 -9.57
N PRO A 221 24.79 11.41 -10.65
CA PRO A 221 24.02 11.58 -11.89
C PRO A 221 23.51 10.28 -12.50
N SER A 222 24.29 9.20 -12.42
CA SER A 222 23.90 7.88 -12.93
C SER A 222 22.75 7.26 -12.14
N LYS A 223 22.70 7.46 -10.81
CA LYS A 223 21.64 6.97 -9.94
C LYS A 223 20.34 7.75 -10.13
N LEU A 224 20.46 9.08 -10.27
CA LEU A 224 19.33 9.94 -10.62
C LEU A 224 18.75 9.58 -12.00
N ALA A 225 19.61 9.40 -13.02
CA ALA A 225 19.16 8.99 -14.35
C ALA A 225 18.43 7.64 -14.31
N ALA A 226 18.96 6.67 -13.55
CA ALA A 226 18.34 5.38 -13.29
C ALA A 226 16.95 5.51 -12.64
N PHE A 227 16.81 6.36 -11.62
CA PHE A 227 15.51 6.60 -10.99
C PHE A 227 14.52 7.30 -11.94
N LEU A 228 14.96 8.30 -12.70
CA LEU A 228 14.10 9.10 -13.58
C LEU A 228 13.54 8.32 -14.78
N THR A 229 14.13 7.17 -15.12
CA THR A 229 13.59 6.25 -16.15
C THR A 229 12.54 5.27 -15.61
N THR A 230 12.37 5.20 -14.28
CA THR A 230 11.33 4.36 -13.66
C THR A 230 9.95 5.01 -13.76
N LYS A 231 8.89 4.22 -13.60
CA LYS A 231 7.50 4.72 -13.49
C LYS A 231 7.35 5.81 -12.41
N THR A 232 7.92 5.58 -11.22
CA THR A 232 7.91 6.54 -10.11
C THR A 232 8.71 7.80 -10.44
N GLY A 233 9.79 7.67 -11.20
CA GLY A 233 10.56 8.79 -11.75
C GLY A 233 9.74 9.67 -12.68
N TYR A 234 8.97 9.08 -13.60
CA TYR A 234 8.06 9.84 -14.48
C TYR A 234 6.96 10.57 -13.71
N ILE A 235 6.39 9.94 -12.67
CA ILE A 235 5.41 10.61 -11.79
C ILE A 235 6.07 11.83 -11.13
N TRP A 236 7.27 11.67 -10.56
CA TRP A 236 8.00 12.77 -9.94
C TRP A 236 8.31 13.91 -10.92
N ILE A 237 8.74 13.61 -12.15
CA ILE A 237 8.96 14.62 -13.20
C ILE A 237 7.67 15.39 -13.45
N SER A 238 6.53 14.70 -13.55
CA SER A 238 5.23 15.33 -13.76
C SER A 238 4.83 16.23 -12.58
N GLU A 239 5.07 15.79 -11.34
CA GLU A 239 4.82 16.58 -10.13
C GLU A 239 5.70 17.85 -10.12
N PHE A 240 6.99 17.71 -10.42
CA PHE A 240 7.93 18.82 -10.44
C PHE A 240 7.57 19.86 -11.53
N VAL A 241 7.23 19.39 -12.73
CA VAL A 241 6.79 20.27 -13.84
C VAL A 241 5.50 21.00 -13.47
N VAL A 242 4.49 20.30 -12.92
CA VAL A 242 3.22 20.93 -12.55
C VAL A 242 3.39 21.89 -11.37
N TRP A 243 4.25 21.57 -10.40
CA TRP A 243 4.61 22.51 -9.33
C TRP A 243 5.29 23.76 -9.89
N LEU A 244 6.21 23.62 -10.86
CA LEU A 244 6.87 24.76 -11.48
C LEU A 244 5.86 25.63 -12.25
N LEU A 245 4.93 25.01 -12.99
CA LEU A 245 3.84 25.72 -13.66
C LEU A 245 2.93 26.44 -12.66
N LEU A 246 2.58 25.81 -11.54
CA LEU A 246 1.82 26.42 -10.46
C LEU A 246 2.56 27.64 -9.88
N ALA A 247 3.86 27.52 -9.61
CA ALA A 247 4.68 28.60 -9.09
C ALA A 247 4.76 29.77 -10.08
N ILE A 248 5.12 29.52 -11.34
CA ILE A 248 5.20 30.54 -12.39
C ILE A 248 3.85 31.23 -12.59
N PHE A 249 2.76 30.46 -12.66
CA PHE A 249 1.41 31.00 -12.83
C PHE A 249 1.02 31.89 -11.65
N THR A 250 1.22 31.42 -10.41
CA THR A 250 0.92 32.17 -9.19
C THR A 250 1.67 33.50 -9.17
N VAL A 251 2.98 33.47 -9.50
CA VAL A 251 3.84 34.65 -9.57
C VAL A 251 3.34 35.64 -10.63
N MET A 252 3.02 35.15 -11.83
CA MET A 252 2.45 35.97 -12.90
C MET A 252 1.14 36.65 -12.43
N MET A 253 0.26 35.92 -11.73
CA MET A 253 -1.01 36.46 -11.25
C MET A 253 -0.83 37.50 -10.14
N PHE A 254 0.19 37.35 -9.28
CA PHE A 254 0.58 38.38 -8.32
C PHE A 254 1.09 39.66 -8.99
N PHE A 255 1.94 39.55 -10.02
CA PHE A 255 2.42 40.72 -10.78
C PHE A 255 1.28 41.43 -11.52
N LYS A 256 0.37 40.67 -12.12
CA LYS A 256 -0.82 41.21 -12.80
C LYS A 256 -1.91 41.72 -11.85
N LYS A 257 -1.74 41.55 -10.52
CA LYS A 257 -2.76 41.86 -9.49
C LYS A 257 -4.13 41.18 -9.76
N LYS A 258 -4.11 39.98 -10.37
CA LYS A 258 -5.31 39.22 -10.79
C LYS A 258 -5.52 37.92 -10.02
N GLN A 259 -4.75 37.68 -8.96
CA GLN A 259 -4.73 36.42 -8.20
C GLN A 259 -6.09 35.99 -7.61
N TRP A 260 -7.03 36.93 -7.45
CA TRP A 260 -8.36 36.65 -6.90
C TRP A 260 -9.44 36.44 -7.97
N GLY A 261 -9.08 36.47 -9.25
CA GLY A 261 -10.00 36.21 -10.35
C GLY A 261 -10.37 34.72 -10.44
N TRP A 262 -11.59 34.41 -10.92
CA TRP A 262 -12.04 33.03 -11.09
C TRP A 262 -11.08 32.19 -11.94
N PHE A 263 -10.55 32.76 -13.03
CA PHE A 263 -9.57 32.09 -13.86
C PHE A 263 -8.30 31.72 -13.09
N ALA A 264 -7.79 32.62 -12.23
CA ALA A 264 -6.61 32.34 -11.41
C ALA A 264 -6.88 31.17 -10.45
N LEU A 265 -7.95 31.29 -9.68
CA LEU A 265 -8.30 30.33 -8.64
C LEU A 265 -8.63 28.95 -9.21
N LEU A 266 -9.33 28.87 -10.35
CA LEU A 266 -9.65 27.60 -10.99
C LEU A 266 -8.40 26.93 -11.57
N THR A 267 -7.52 27.69 -12.21
CA THR A 267 -6.25 27.15 -12.74
C THR A 267 -5.35 26.66 -11.61
N GLU A 268 -5.18 27.43 -10.54
CA GLU A 268 -4.42 27.02 -9.36
C GLU A 268 -5.05 25.80 -8.67
N SER A 269 -6.39 25.72 -8.61
CA SER A 269 -7.11 24.55 -8.07
C SER A 269 -6.90 23.29 -8.92
N ALA A 270 -6.87 23.43 -10.26
CA ALA A 270 -6.61 22.31 -11.15
C ALA A 270 -5.17 21.80 -11.02
N LEU A 271 -4.19 22.71 -10.96
CA LEU A 271 -2.78 22.37 -10.82
C LEU A 271 -2.47 21.72 -9.46
N ILE A 272 -2.97 22.28 -8.35
CA ILE A 272 -2.79 21.66 -7.02
C ILE A 272 -3.56 20.32 -6.91
N GLY A 273 -4.73 20.23 -7.57
CA GLY A 273 -5.50 18.99 -7.65
C GLY A 273 -4.75 17.89 -8.41
N TYR A 274 -4.05 18.23 -9.49
CA TYR A 274 -3.16 17.30 -10.18
C TYR A 274 -2.01 16.83 -9.28
N LEU A 275 -1.37 17.72 -8.53
CA LEU A 275 -0.29 17.32 -7.60
C LEU A 275 -0.79 16.31 -6.54
N ILE A 276 -2.01 16.49 -6.03
CA ILE A 276 -2.61 15.52 -5.10
C ILE A 276 -2.96 14.21 -5.83
N PHE A 277 -3.47 14.28 -7.06
CA PHE A 277 -3.73 13.09 -7.88
C PHE A 277 -2.45 12.28 -8.11
N ALA A 278 -1.38 12.93 -8.59
CA ALA A 278 -0.09 12.29 -8.83
C ALA A 278 0.48 11.68 -7.55
N LYS A 279 0.32 12.35 -6.40
CA LYS A 279 0.73 11.80 -5.11
C LYS A 279 -0.09 10.58 -4.68
N ALA A 280 -1.38 10.53 -4.99
CA ALA A 280 -2.26 9.38 -4.72
C ALA A 280 -1.97 8.19 -5.64
N GLN A 281 -1.39 8.43 -6.82
CA GLN A 281 -0.85 7.36 -7.70
C GLN A 281 0.45 6.74 -7.17
N ASN A 282 1.09 7.39 -6.19
CA ASN A 282 2.38 7.01 -5.65
C ASN A 282 2.26 6.73 -4.14
N GLY A 283 1.51 5.67 -3.80
CA GLY A 283 1.24 5.22 -2.44
C GLY A 283 0.20 4.09 -2.41
N HIS A 284 -0.18 3.63 -1.21
CA HIS A 284 -0.98 2.42 -1.01
C HIS A 284 -2.27 2.34 -1.85
N ALA A 285 -2.84 3.49 -2.21
CA ALA A 285 -4.02 3.55 -3.04
C ALA A 285 -3.83 3.01 -4.47
N ALA A 286 -2.62 3.10 -5.02
CA ALA A 286 -2.31 2.64 -6.37
C ALA A 286 -2.11 1.12 -6.48
N ALA A 287 -1.82 0.46 -5.36
CA ALA A 287 -1.65 -0.99 -5.25
C ALA A 287 -2.94 -1.73 -4.83
N SER A 288 -4.01 -0.99 -4.50
CA SER A 288 -5.31 -1.59 -4.14
C SER A 288 -5.97 -2.31 -5.32
N ALA A 289 -6.77 -3.35 -5.03
CA ALA A 289 -7.54 -4.11 -6.02
C ALA A 289 -8.48 -3.20 -6.83
N ASP A 290 -9.15 -2.26 -6.14
CA ASP A 290 -9.97 -1.22 -6.75
C ASP A 290 -9.23 0.12 -6.70
N LYS A 291 -8.28 0.27 -7.65
CA LYS A 291 -7.43 1.46 -7.80
C LYS A 291 -8.25 2.74 -7.87
N ILE A 292 -9.38 2.74 -8.58
CA ILE A 292 -10.20 3.94 -8.77
C ILE A 292 -10.79 4.39 -7.44
N VAL A 293 -11.41 3.47 -6.69
CA VAL A 293 -12.02 3.78 -5.40
C VAL A 293 -10.95 4.23 -4.41
N SER A 294 -9.83 3.51 -4.32
CA SER A 294 -8.78 3.81 -3.35
C SER A 294 -8.08 5.13 -3.64
N ILE A 295 -7.74 5.42 -4.90
CA ILE A 295 -7.11 6.70 -5.30
C ILE A 295 -8.08 7.85 -5.04
N THR A 296 -9.37 7.68 -5.37
CA THR A 296 -10.38 8.72 -5.15
C THR A 296 -10.57 9.01 -3.66
N ALA A 297 -10.57 7.98 -2.81
CA ALA A 297 -10.67 8.13 -1.37
C ALA A 297 -9.43 8.85 -0.80
N ASP A 298 -8.23 8.48 -1.22
CA ASP A 298 -6.99 9.13 -0.78
C ASP A 298 -6.96 10.62 -1.18
N MET A 299 -7.27 10.92 -2.45
CA MET A 299 -7.41 12.30 -2.91
C MET A 299 -8.43 13.10 -2.10
N LEU A 300 -9.63 12.54 -1.89
CA LEU A 300 -10.68 13.19 -1.11
C LEU A 300 -10.23 13.45 0.33
N HIS A 301 -9.54 12.48 0.95
CA HIS A 301 -8.99 12.61 2.29
C HIS A 301 -7.95 13.72 2.37
N MET A 302 -6.97 13.73 1.46
CA MET A 302 -5.89 14.73 1.42
C MET A 302 -6.43 16.13 1.16
N ILE A 303 -7.36 16.30 0.22
CA ILE A 303 -8.00 17.59 -0.05
C ILE A 303 -8.76 18.06 1.18
N ALA A 304 -9.60 17.20 1.77
CA ALA A 304 -10.41 17.57 2.91
C ALA A 304 -9.56 17.91 4.16
N ALA A 305 -8.53 17.13 4.45
CA ALA A 305 -7.56 17.44 5.50
C ALA A 305 -6.87 18.79 5.26
N SER A 306 -6.43 19.04 4.02
CA SER A 306 -5.79 20.29 3.61
C SER A 306 -6.72 21.49 3.72
N VAL A 307 -8.01 21.33 3.37
CA VAL A 307 -9.04 22.36 3.53
C VAL A 307 -9.26 22.71 5.00
N TRP A 308 -9.34 21.70 5.89
CA TRP A 308 -9.60 21.93 7.30
C TRP A 308 -8.38 22.58 8.00
N VAL A 309 -7.20 21.96 7.93
CA VAL A 309 -5.99 22.48 8.59
C VAL A 309 -5.56 23.80 7.94
N GLY A 310 -5.54 23.86 6.62
CA GLY A 310 -5.19 25.07 5.85
C GLY A 310 -6.13 26.24 6.09
N GLY A 311 -7.43 25.97 6.16
CA GLY A 311 -8.42 26.99 6.44
C GLY A 311 -8.25 27.61 7.83
N ILE A 312 -8.01 26.78 8.87
CA ILE A 312 -7.71 27.28 10.23
C ILE A 312 -6.48 28.19 10.21
N LEU A 313 -5.42 27.76 9.53
CA LEU A 313 -4.17 28.51 9.45
C LEU A 313 -4.37 29.88 8.81
N VAL A 314 -5.01 29.93 7.64
CA VAL A 314 -5.28 31.20 6.95
C VAL A 314 -6.15 32.11 7.82
N LEU A 315 -7.19 31.58 8.46
CA LEU A 315 -8.02 32.39 9.35
C LEU A 315 -7.28 32.89 10.60
N LEU A 316 -6.34 32.12 11.12
CA LEU A 316 -5.57 32.48 12.32
C LEU A 316 -4.53 33.57 12.03
N PHE A 317 -3.77 33.44 10.94
CA PHE A 317 -2.60 34.29 10.68
C PHE A 317 -2.82 35.37 9.63
N VAL A 318 -3.74 35.17 8.68
CA VAL A 318 -4.03 36.16 7.65
C VAL A 318 -5.09 37.14 8.15
N LEU A 319 -6.22 36.63 8.63
CA LEU A 319 -7.41 37.43 8.90
C LEU A 319 -7.27 38.24 10.21
N PRO A 320 -7.38 39.58 10.18
CA PRO A 320 -7.30 40.38 11.40
C PRO A 320 -8.54 40.13 12.29
N ARG A 321 -8.33 40.06 13.61
CA ARG A 321 -9.35 39.77 14.64
C ARG A 321 -10.34 40.92 14.86
N THR A 322 -11.09 41.27 13.82
CA THR A 322 -12.13 42.31 13.79
C THR A 322 -13.52 41.69 13.69
N GLY A 323 -14.59 42.48 13.80
CA GLY A 323 -15.97 41.98 13.65
C GLY A 323 -16.22 41.20 12.34
N LYS A 324 -15.49 41.51 11.26
CA LYS A 324 -15.54 40.78 9.99
C LYS A 324 -15.00 39.34 10.10
N ALA A 325 -14.02 39.12 10.98
CA ALA A 325 -13.43 37.80 11.15
C ALA A 325 -14.47 36.76 11.53
N ARG A 326 -15.40 37.13 12.41
CA ARG A 326 -16.48 36.24 12.86
C ARG A 326 -17.34 35.74 11.70
N LYS A 327 -17.71 36.60 10.74
CA LYS A 327 -18.51 36.19 9.58
C LYS A 327 -17.78 35.16 8.73
N VAL A 328 -16.48 35.35 8.52
CA VAL A 328 -15.64 34.40 7.76
C VAL A 328 -15.47 33.09 8.54
N TRP A 329 -15.28 33.14 9.86
CA TRP A 329 -15.22 31.96 10.73
C TRP A 329 -16.50 31.11 10.66
N ILE A 330 -17.68 31.72 10.66
CA ILE A 330 -18.95 30.99 10.53
C ILE A 330 -19.07 30.31 9.17
N ARG A 331 -18.64 30.97 8.08
CA ARG A 331 -18.62 30.35 6.74
C ARG A 331 -17.65 29.17 6.72
N PHE A 332 -16.48 29.34 7.31
CA PHE A 332 -15.49 28.28 7.40
C PHE A 332 -15.97 27.09 8.22
N ALA A 333 -16.70 27.30 9.31
CA ALA A 333 -17.25 26.19 10.10
C ALA A 333 -18.10 25.23 9.25
N ILE A 334 -18.87 25.74 8.28
CA ILE A 334 -19.65 24.90 7.35
C ILE A 334 -18.71 24.10 6.42
N VAL A 335 -17.69 24.76 5.87
CA VAL A 335 -16.68 24.12 5.02
C VAL A 335 -15.90 23.05 5.81
N ALA A 336 -15.53 23.33 7.06
CA ALA A 336 -14.86 22.42 7.95
C ALA A 336 -15.74 21.20 8.29
N ILE A 337 -17.05 21.37 8.53
CA ILE A 337 -17.96 20.24 8.74
C ILE A 337 -18.00 19.31 7.52
N ILE A 338 -18.05 19.87 6.30
CA ILE A 338 -18.01 19.08 5.07
C ILE A 338 -16.66 18.37 4.95
N ALA A 339 -15.55 19.06 5.22
CA ALA A 339 -14.22 18.46 5.21
C ALA A 339 -14.08 17.32 6.23
N VAL A 340 -14.54 17.51 7.47
CA VAL A 340 -14.55 16.49 8.53
C VAL A 340 -15.38 15.27 8.09
N ALA A 341 -16.55 15.47 7.51
CA ALA A 341 -17.37 14.37 6.99
C ALA A 341 -16.67 13.63 5.85
N SER A 342 -16.02 14.35 4.92
CA SER A 342 -15.23 13.75 3.85
C SER A 342 -14.05 12.93 4.37
N ILE A 343 -13.31 13.45 5.36
CA ILE A 343 -12.19 12.75 6.03
C ILE A 343 -12.68 11.47 6.71
N LEU A 344 -13.83 11.51 7.38
CA LEU A 344 -14.42 10.34 8.02
C LEU A 344 -14.77 9.25 7.02
N VAL A 345 -15.48 9.61 5.93
CA VAL A 345 -15.91 8.64 4.91
C VAL A 345 -14.71 8.04 4.18
N SER A 346 -13.80 8.88 3.68
CA SER A 346 -12.62 8.38 2.97
C SER A 346 -11.64 7.65 3.88
N GLY A 347 -11.47 8.12 5.12
CA GLY A 347 -10.60 7.50 6.12
C GLY A 347 -11.11 6.12 6.54
N LEU A 348 -12.41 5.96 6.73
CA LEU A 348 -13.01 4.66 7.04
C LEU A 348 -12.83 3.67 5.88
N LEU A 349 -13.06 4.12 4.64
CA LEU A 349 -12.88 3.29 3.45
C LEU A 349 -11.42 2.79 3.33
N MET A 350 -10.46 3.70 3.43
CA MET A 350 -9.04 3.36 3.40
C MET A 350 -8.63 2.47 4.59
N ALA A 351 -9.19 2.69 5.78
CA ALA A 351 -8.90 1.85 6.95
C ALA A 351 -9.38 0.41 6.73
N VAL A 352 -10.58 0.21 6.18
CA VAL A 352 -11.07 -1.13 5.83
C VAL A 352 -10.15 -1.78 4.80
N MET A 353 -9.84 -1.07 3.72
CA MET A 353 -8.99 -1.58 2.63
C MET A 353 -7.60 -2.01 3.13
N ASN A 354 -6.97 -1.21 3.99
CA ASN A 354 -5.57 -1.41 4.38
C ASN A 354 -5.36 -2.29 5.62
N ILE A 355 -6.33 -2.38 6.54
CA ILE A 355 -6.17 -3.16 7.79
C ILE A 355 -6.54 -4.63 7.59
N GLY A 356 -7.52 -4.89 6.72
CA GLY A 356 -8.11 -6.22 6.54
C GLY A 356 -8.89 -6.64 7.79
N GLN A 357 -8.23 -7.36 8.70
CA GLN A 357 -8.86 -7.91 9.90
C GLN A 357 -8.88 -6.94 11.08
N MET A 358 -9.99 -6.87 11.81
CA MET A 358 -10.13 -5.98 12.97
C MET A 358 -9.08 -6.21 14.07
N ALA A 359 -8.60 -7.45 14.23
CA ALA A 359 -7.52 -7.76 15.18
C ALA A 359 -6.25 -6.94 14.88
N ASN A 360 -5.94 -6.73 13.58
CA ASN A 360 -4.76 -6.00 13.15
C ASN A 360 -4.77 -4.54 13.61
N LEU A 361 -5.94 -3.96 13.88
CA LEU A 361 -6.06 -2.60 14.42
C LEU A 361 -5.40 -2.46 15.80
N PHE A 362 -5.40 -3.53 16.61
CA PHE A 362 -4.90 -3.51 17.98
C PHE A 362 -3.54 -4.20 18.14
N THR A 363 -3.22 -5.17 17.29
CA THR A 363 -2.00 -5.97 17.40
C THR A 363 -0.83 -5.38 16.62
N THR A 364 -1.08 -4.74 15.47
CA THR A 364 -0.01 -4.24 14.57
C THR A 364 0.44 -2.82 14.89
N ASN A 365 1.66 -2.46 14.49
CA ASN A 365 2.16 -1.09 14.60
C ASN A 365 1.35 -0.10 13.74
N TYR A 366 0.97 -0.51 12.53
CA TYR A 366 0.09 0.26 11.65
C TYR A 366 -1.24 0.60 12.35
N GLY A 367 -1.89 -0.41 12.94
CA GLY A 367 -3.15 -0.25 13.67
C GLY A 367 -3.02 0.70 14.86
N LYS A 368 -1.97 0.57 15.68
CA LYS A 368 -1.71 1.44 16.83
C LYS A 368 -1.50 2.91 16.44
N ILE A 369 -0.74 3.18 15.38
CA ILE A 369 -0.53 4.55 14.87
C ILE A 369 -1.83 5.13 14.31
N LEU A 370 -2.62 4.31 13.60
CA LEU A 370 -3.93 4.72 13.11
C LEU A 370 -4.89 5.06 14.25
N LEU A 371 -4.95 4.24 15.32
CA LEU A 371 -5.75 4.53 16.52
C LEU A 371 -5.34 5.86 17.16
N PHE A 372 -4.04 6.11 17.26
CA PHE A 372 -3.53 7.39 17.76
C PHE A 372 -3.99 8.57 16.88
N LYS A 373 -3.91 8.43 15.55
CA LYS A 373 -4.41 9.44 14.59
C LYS A 373 -5.92 9.66 14.74
N ILE A 374 -6.71 8.59 14.92
CA ILE A 374 -8.16 8.67 15.16
C ILE A 374 -8.46 9.43 16.46
N GLY A 375 -7.72 9.14 17.54
CA GLY A 375 -7.86 9.87 18.81
C GLY A 375 -7.62 11.38 18.67
N LEU A 376 -6.53 11.76 17.97
CA LEU A 376 -6.23 13.15 17.67
C LEU A 376 -7.32 13.80 16.79
N PHE A 377 -7.81 13.07 15.79
CA PHE A 377 -8.89 13.54 14.92
C PHE A 377 -10.18 13.81 15.71
N ILE A 378 -10.59 12.89 16.60
CA ILE A 378 -11.78 13.07 17.45
C ILE A 378 -11.60 14.29 18.35
N LEU A 379 -10.43 14.43 18.98
CA LEU A 379 -10.12 15.59 19.81
C LEU A 379 -10.24 16.91 19.02
N MET A 380 -9.66 16.98 17.83
CA MET A 380 -9.73 18.15 16.96
C MET A 380 -11.17 18.44 16.50
N ALA A 381 -11.94 17.40 16.15
CA ALA A 381 -13.34 17.54 15.73
C ALA A 381 -14.23 18.05 16.86
N LEU A 382 -14.01 17.58 18.09
CA LEU A 382 -14.72 18.08 19.28
C LEU A 382 -14.38 19.54 19.58
N LEU A 383 -13.10 19.94 19.43
CA LEU A 383 -12.69 21.35 19.53
C LEU A 383 -13.38 22.21 18.48
N GLY A 384 -13.38 21.78 17.21
CA GLY A 384 -14.06 22.49 16.12
C GLY A 384 -15.58 22.61 16.34
N LEU A 385 -16.23 21.56 16.84
CA LEU A 385 -17.65 21.59 17.22
C LEU A 385 -17.90 22.56 18.39
N GLY A 386 -17.05 22.53 19.42
CA GLY A 386 -17.09 23.46 20.54
C GLY A 386 -16.94 24.91 20.09
N HIS A 387 -16.02 25.18 19.16
CA HIS A 387 -15.83 26.48 18.53
C HIS A 387 -17.08 26.96 17.78
N TYR A 388 -17.72 26.07 17.00
CA TYR A 388 -18.97 26.39 16.31
C TYR A 388 -20.10 26.76 17.28
N ILE A 389 -20.28 25.96 18.34
CA ILE A 389 -21.30 26.20 19.38
C ILE A 389 -20.99 27.50 20.13
N TYR A 390 -19.74 27.74 20.51
CA TYR A 390 -19.31 28.95 21.21
C TYR A 390 -19.63 30.22 20.41
N ILE A 391 -19.27 30.27 19.13
CA ILE A 391 -19.55 31.43 18.26
C ILE A 391 -21.06 31.68 18.15
N LYS A 392 -21.86 30.61 18.09
CA LYS A 392 -23.32 30.69 17.93
C LYS A 392 -24.01 31.14 19.23
N LEU A 393 -23.59 30.63 20.39
CA LEU A 393 -24.21 30.93 21.68
C LEU A 393 -23.70 32.24 22.30
N LYS A 394 -22.38 32.44 22.34
CA LYS A 394 -21.78 33.61 23.02
C LYS A 394 -21.71 34.84 22.13
N ASN A 395 -21.95 34.69 20.81
CA ASN A 395 -21.92 35.80 19.86
C ASN A 395 -20.55 36.53 19.81
N GLN A 396 -19.48 35.90 20.31
CA GLN A 396 -18.14 36.45 20.49
C GLN A 396 -17.13 35.82 19.51
N GLN A 397 -15.97 36.46 19.35
CA GLN A 397 -14.84 35.85 18.64
C GLN A 397 -14.22 34.73 19.46
N LEU A 398 -13.67 33.72 18.78
CA LEU A 398 -12.93 32.65 19.43
C LEU A 398 -11.63 33.17 20.07
N PRO A 399 -11.21 32.63 21.21
CA PRO A 399 -9.88 32.88 21.77
C PRO A 399 -8.77 32.44 20.79
N PHE A 400 -7.68 33.21 20.73
CA PHE A 400 -6.53 32.84 19.88
C PHE A 400 -5.92 31.49 20.30
N LYS A 401 -5.79 31.26 21.61
CA LYS A 401 -5.15 30.08 22.17
C LYS A 401 -5.87 28.78 21.76
N THR A 402 -7.20 28.78 21.73
CA THR A 402 -7.96 27.56 21.41
C THR A 402 -7.85 27.19 19.93
N ILE A 403 -7.88 28.19 19.04
CA ILE A 403 -7.65 27.98 17.60
C ILE A 403 -6.19 27.53 17.35
N LEU A 404 -5.23 28.10 18.08
CA LEU A 404 -3.83 27.66 17.98
C LEU A 404 -3.66 26.21 18.41
N ILE A 405 -4.33 25.77 19.48
CA ILE A 405 -4.34 24.37 19.92
C ILE A 405 -4.93 23.47 18.81
N GLU A 406 -6.05 23.86 18.21
CA GLU A 406 -6.67 23.13 17.10
C GLU A 406 -5.70 23.00 15.90
N LEU A 407 -4.98 24.07 15.56
CA LEU A 407 -3.97 24.05 14.50
C LEU A 407 -2.77 23.16 14.84
N ILE A 408 -2.29 23.19 16.09
CA ILE A 408 -1.18 22.33 16.55
C ILE A 408 -1.59 20.87 16.41
N ILE A 409 -2.79 20.51 16.89
CA ILE A 409 -3.31 19.13 16.76
C ILE A 409 -3.44 18.75 15.28
N GLY A 410 -4.01 19.62 14.44
CA GLY A 410 -4.10 19.39 13.01
C GLY A 410 -2.74 19.17 12.34
N THR A 411 -1.72 19.93 12.76
CA THR A 411 -0.35 19.76 12.25
C THR A 411 0.27 18.44 12.72
N ILE A 412 0.06 18.05 13.98
CA ILE A 412 0.50 16.75 14.51
C ILE A 412 -0.18 15.62 13.73
N ILE A 413 -1.48 15.73 13.40
CA ILE A 413 -2.19 14.73 12.58
C ILE A 413 -1.52 14.57 11.21
N LEU A 414 -1.07 15.65 10.56
CA LEU A 414 -0.36 15.57 9.28
C LEU A 414 1.00 14.87 9.42
N VAL A 415 1.74 15.12 10.51
CA VAL A 415 3.01 14.43 10.80
C VAL A 415 2.79 12.95 11.11
N VAL A 416 1.77 12.62 11.91
CA VAL A 416 1.41 11.22 12.19
C VAL A 416 0.99 10.51 10.90
N ALA A 417 0.25 11.20 10.03
CA ALA A 417 -0.11 10.66 8.72
C ALA A 417 1.13 10.40 7.85
N SER A 418 2.13 11.30 7.86
CA SER A 418 3.35 11.10 7.08
C SER A 418 4.15 9.88 7.54
N VAL A 419 4.24 9.65 8.86
CA VAL A 419 4.84 8.44 9.43
C VAL A 419 4.03 7.20 9.07
N LEU A 420 2.69 7.24 9.21
CA LEU A 420 1.81 6.11 8.91
C LEU A 420 1.98 5.61 7.47
N THR A 421 2.21 6.50 6.50
CA THR A 421 2.43 6.11 5.09
C THR A 421 3.79 5.47 4.81
N ASN A 422 4.68 5.36 5.79
CA ASN A 422 5.96 4.63 5.68
C ASN A 422 5.94 3.35 6.52
N VAL A 423 4.85 3.07 7.22
CA VAL A 423 4.70 1.86 8.02
C VAL A 423 4.02 0.81 7.16
N GLN A 424 4.64 -0.36 7.08
CA GLN A 424 4.08 -1.48 6.36
C GLN A 424 2.67 -1.77 6.88
N THR A 425 1.74 -2.02 5.95
CA THR A 425 0.39 -2.45 6.31
C THR A 425 0.43 -3.78 7.09
N PRO A 426 -0.66 -4.20 7.72
CA PRO A 426 -0.76 -5.58 8.19
C PRO A 426 -0.65 -6.57 7.02
N PRO A 427 0.02 -7.72 7.19
CA PRO A 427 0.02 -8.76 6.17
C PRO A 427 -1.41 -9.27 5.92
N PRO A 428 -1.73 -9.68 4.68
CA PRO A 428 -3.00 -10.31 4.41
C PRO A 428 -3.17 -11.59 5.27
N PRO A 429 -4.41 -12.03 5.52
CA PRO A 429 -4.64 -13.35 6.10
C PRO A 429 -3.88 -14.41 5.30
N ALA A 430 -3.33 -15.42 5.97
CA ALA A 430 -2.82 -16.60 5.27
C ALA A 430 -3.92 -17.14 4.34
N PRO A 431 -3.58 -17.52 3.09
CA PRO A 431 -4.58 -18.07 2.20
C PRO A 431 -5.21 -19.31 2.83
N LYS A 432 -6.51 -19.46 2.61
CA LYS A 432 -7.24 -20.58 3.19
C LYS A 432 -6.93 -21.83 2.37
N ALA A 433 -6.36 -22.84 3.02
CA ALA A 433 -6.20 -24.16 2.42
C ALA A 433 -7.51 -24.66 1.82
N PHE A 434 -7.44 -25.25 0.64
CA PHE A 434 -8.51 -26.09 0.12
C PHE A 434 -8.42 -27.42 0.86
N ASP A 435 -9.50 -27.88 1.48
CA ASP A 435 -9.54 -29.17 2.18
C ASP A 435 -10.95 -29.74 2.04
N GLU A 436 -11.12 -30.68 1.12
CA GLU A 436 -12.39 -31.33 0.86
C GLU A 436 -12.26 -32.84 0.82
N THR A 437 -13.30 -33.52 1.32
CA THR A 437 -13.43 -34.97 1.25
C THR A 437 -14.66 -35.32 0.44
N ILE A 438 -14.45 -36.01 -0.68
CA ILE A 438 -15.52 -36.43 -1.60
C ILE A 438 -15.50 -37.95 -1.73
N ALA A 439 -16.65 -38.58 -1.95
CA ALA A 439 -16.73 -40.00 -2.28
C ALA A 439 -16.10 -40.23 -3.67
N ALA A 440 -15.25 -41.25 -3.79
CA ALA A 440 -14.66 -41.63 -5.08
C ALA A 440 -15.72 -42.20 -6.01
N GLU A 441 -15.53 -42.04 -7.32
CA GLU A 441 -16.38 -42.69 -8.32
C GLU A 441 -16.23 -44.22 -8.25
N GLY A 442 -17.35 -44.95 -8.17
CA GLY A 442 -17.37 -46.41 -8.33
C GLY A 442 -17.11 -47.26 -7.07
N GLU A 443 -16.57 -46.70 -5.98
CA GLU A 443 -16.33 -47.40 -4.70
C GLU A 443 -16.94 -46.69 -3.49
N LYS A 444 -17.13 -47.40 -2.37
CA LYS A 444 -17.43 -46.78 -1.06
C LYS A 444 -16.20 -46.10 -0.42
N ALA A 445 -15.21 -45.73 -1.22
CA ALA A 445 -14.00 -45.05 -0.79
C ALA A 445 -14.22 -43.52 -0.80
N LYS A 446 -13.48 -42.80 0.03
CA LYS A 446 -13.42 -41.34 0.06
C LYS A 446 -12.02 -40.87 -0.27
N ILE A 447 -11.93 -39.77 -1.00
CA ILE A 447 -10.68 -39.06 -1.25
C ILE A 447 -10.77 -37.73 -0.53
N ASN A 448 -9.85 -37.51 0.40
CA ASN A 448 -9.55 -36.19 0.92
C ASN A 448 -8.43 -35.57 0.08
N LEU A 449 -8.66 -34.38 -0.44
CA LEU A 449 -7.66 -33.56 -1.09
C LEU A 449 -7.51 -32.27 -0.30
N ARG A 450 -6.32 -32.07 0.27
CA ARG A 450 -5.89 -30.82 0.87
C ARG A 450 -4.81 -30.17 0.01
N VAL A 451 -5.03 -28.89 -0.33
CA VAL A 451 -4.10 -28.09 -1.11
C VAL A 451 -3.76 -26.83 -0.34
N GLU A 452 -2.47 -26.63 -0.07
CA GLU A 452 -1.97 -25.50 0.72
C GLU A 452 -0.86 -24.78 -0.03
N PRO A 453 -0.91 -23.44 -0.18
CA PRO A 453 -1.95 -22.52 0.30
C PRO A 453 -3.21 -22.44 -0.59
N ALA A 454 -3.28 -23.18 -1.71
CA ALA A 454 -4.31 -23.07 -2.74
C ALA A 454 -4.33 -21.71 -3.46
N THR A 455 -3.14 -21.15 -3.72
CA THR A 455 -2.95 -19.90 -4.47
C THR A 455 -2.14 -20.09 -5.75
N VAL A 456 -1.98 -19.05 -6.54
CA VAL A 456 -1.06 -19.06 -7.69
C VAL A 456 0.37 -19.26 -7.21
N GLY A 457 1.10 -20.19 -7.82
CA GLY A 457 2.47 -20.49 -7.43
C GLY A 457 2.63 -21.90 -6.84
N GLN A 458 3.49 -22.01 -5.84
CA GLN A 458 3.89 -23.30 -5.27
C GLN A 458 2.81 -23.78 -4.30
N ASN A 459 2.34 -25.00 -4.51
CA ASN A 459 1.33 -25.60 -3.67
C ASN A 459 1.77 -27.00 -3.26
N GLN A 460 1.40 -27.37 -2.05
CA GLN A 460 1.46 -28.71 -1.52
C GLN A 460 0.11 -29.39 -1.73
N PHE A 461 0.13 -30.61 -2.24
CA PHE A 461 -1.04 -31.44 -2.49
C PHE A 461 -0.93 -32.66 -1.57
N ILE A 462 -1.81 -32.73 -0.58
CA ILE A 462 -1.87 -33.79 0.40
C ILE A 462 -3.16 -34.58 0.14
N ILE A 463 -3.01 -35.89 -0.10
CA ILE A 463 -4.12 -36.75 -0.46
C ILE A 463 -4.21 -37.89 0.54
N THR A 464 -5.42 -38.15 1.03
CA THR A 464 -5.72 -39.32 1.84
C THR A 464 -6.84 -40.09 1.17
N PHE A 465 -6.62 -41.39 0.92
CA PHE A 465 -7.67 -42.30 0.48
C PHE A 465 -8.21 -43.04 1.70
N THR A 466 -9.52 -43.09 1.89
CA THR A 466 -10.17 -43.74 3.03
C THR A 466 -11.17 -44.77 2.55
N SER A 467 -11.06 -46.00 3.05
CA SER A 467 -11.97 -47.10 2.77
C SER A 467 -13.34 -46.91 3.44
N ALA A 468 -14.30 -47.75 3.08
CA ALA A 468 -15.66 -47.70 3.63
C ALA A 468 -15.74 -47.89 5.16
N ASP A 469 -14.75 -48.58 5.73
CA ASP A 469 -14.61 -48.84 7.17
C ASP A 469 -13.87 -47.73 7.93
N GLY A 470 -13.39 -46.69 7.23
CA GLY A 470 -12.63 -45.58 7.80
C GLY A 470 -11.12 -45.79 7.85
N SER A 471 -10.60 -46.93 7.39
CA SER A 471 -9.15 -47.18 7.31
C SER A 471 -8.50 -46.42 6.15
N ALA A 472 -7.24 -46.00 6.31
CA ALA A 472 -6.48 -45.37 5.23
C ALA A 472 -6.06 -46.42 4.19
N LYS A 473 -6.24 -46.08 2.91
CA LYS A 473 -5.87 -46.92 1.77
C LYS A 473 -4.56 -46.41 1.16
N THR A 474 -3.54 -47.25 1.09
CA THR A 474 -2.18 -46.90 0.61
C THR A 474 -1.58 -47.92 -0.35
N ASP A 475 -2.39 -48.87 -0.83
CA ASP A 475 -2.02 -49.92 -1.79
C ASP A 475 -2.04 -49.44 -3.25
N PHE A 476 -1.60 -48.21 -3.49
CA PHE A 476 -1.52 -47.61 -4.82
C PHE A 476 -0.16 -47.83 -5.46
N GLU A 477 -0.16 -48.31 -6.71
CA GLU A 477 1.02 -48.38 -7.59
C GLU A 477 1.40 -46.98 -8.08
N GLN A 478 0.39 -46.14 -8.35
CA GLN A 478 0.57 -44.76 -8.78
C GLN A 478 -0.56 -43.88 -8.28
N VAL A 479 -0.20 -42.69 -7.75
CA VAL A 479 -1.16 -41.61 -7.49
C VAL A 479 -0.78 -40.41 -8.36
N THR A 480 -1.69 -39.99 -9.20
CA THR A 480 -1.51 -38.91 -10.16
C THR A 480 -2.49 -37.78 -9.88
N ILE A 481 -2.01 -36.55 -9.93
CA ILE A 481 -2.80 -35.34 -9.82
C ILE A 481 -2.79 -34.65 -11.17
N THR A 482 -3.96 -34.18 -11.58
CA THR A 482 -4.13 -33.38 -12.78
C THR A 482 -4.83 -32.08 -12.43
N THR A 483 -4.15 -30.95 -12.62
CA THR A 483 -4.76 -29.62 -12.50
C THR A 483 -5.16 -29.12 -13.88
N LYS A 484 -6.35 -28.53 -14.01
CA LYS A 484 -6.84 -27.91 -15.25
C LYS A 484 -7.48 -26.56 -14.95
N SER A 485 -7.06 -25.52 -15.66
CA SER A 485 -7.72 -24.22 -15.55
C SER A 485 -8.99 -24.19 -16.40
N THR A 486 -10.12 -23.77 -15.82
CA THR A 486 -11.37 -23.63 -16.59
C THR A 486 -11.38 -22.38 -17.48
N LYS A 487 -10.37 -21.50 -17.34
CA LYS A 487 -10.28 -20.23 -18.08
C LYS A 487 -9.42 -20.34 -19.34
N THR A 488 -8.28 -21.01 -19.25
CA THR A 488 -7.32 -21.16 -20.36
C THR A 488 -7.23 -22.58 -20.92
N ASP A 489 -7.92 -23.55 -20.31
CA ASP A 489 -7.82 -24.98 -20.60
C ASP A 489 -6.39 -25.57 -20.42
N GLU A 490 -5.44 -24.81 -19.87
CA GLU A 490 -4.11 -25.31 -19.53
C GLU A 490 -4.18 -26.41 -18.47
N LYS A 491 -3.37 -27.46 -18.66
CA LYS A 491 -3.40 -28.69 -17.87
C LYS A 491 -1.99 -29.10 -17.46
N SER A 492 -1.83 -29.50 -16.21
CA SER A 492 -0.59 -30.10 -15.69
C SER A 492 -0.90 -31.41 -14.99
N THR A 493 -0.09 -32.44 -15.24
CA THR A 493 -0.23 -33.76 -14.61
C THR A 493 1.09 -34.15 -13.96
N PHE A 494 1.02 -34.62 -12.71
CA PHE A 494 2.19 -34.94 -11.89
C PHE A 494 1.86 -36.04 -10.87
N GLN A 495 2.89 -36.71 -10.35
CA GLN A 495 2.72 -37.82 -9.40
C GLN A 495 2.85 -37.35 -7.96
N ALA A 496 2.02 -37.92 -7.08
CA ALA A 496 2.15 -37.82 -5.63
C ALA A 496 2.79 -39.09 -5.07
N LYS A 497 3.74 -38.91 -4.15
CA LYS A 497 4.47 -40.01 -3.52
C LYS A 497 3.94 -40.26 -2.12
N LEU A 498 3.96 -41.51 -1.69
CA LEU A 498 3.60 -41.86 -0.31
C LEU A 498 4.58 -41.16 0.65
N ALA A 499 4.06 -40.26 1.49
CA ALA A 499 4.85 -39.47 2.43
C ALA A 499 4.91 -40.10 3.82
N ASN A 500 3.82 -40.75 4.22
CA ASN A 500 3.70 -41.51 5.47
C ASN A 500 2.69 -42.65 5.29
N ASP A 501 2.39 -43.41 6.34
CA ASP A 501 1.51 -44.58 6.30
C ASP A 501 0.05 -44.29 5.88
N THR A 502 -0.31 -43.02 5.67
CA THR A 502 -1.69 -42.59 5.39
C THR A 502 -1.84 -41.61 4.23
N GLN A 503 -0.78 -40.91 3.83
CA GLN A 503 -0.87 -39.74 2.96
C GLN A 503 0.08 -39.80 1.77
N TYR A 504 -0.44 -39.35 0.63
CA TYR A 504 0.34 -39.05 -0.57
C TYR A 504 0.59 -37.56 -0.66
N PHE A 505 1.81 -37.19 -1.04
CA PHE A 505 2.28 -35.82 -1.11
C PHE A 505 2.86 -35.51 -2.49
N ALA A 506 2.48 -34.36 -3.04
CA ALA A 506 3.15 -33.73 -4.15
C ALA A 506 3.34 -32.24 -3.86
N GLU A 507 4.36 -31.64 -4.47
CA GLU A 507 4.63 -30.21 -4.37
C GLU A 507 5.04 -29.67 -5.73
N GLY A 508 4.60 -28.45 -6.04
CA GLY A 508 5.07 -27.74 -7.24
C GLY A 508 4.20 -26.59 -7.70
N LEU A 509 4.62 -25.98 -8.79
CA LEU A 509 4.02 -24.80 -9.42
C LEU A 509 2.93 -25.20 -10.42
N TYR A 510 1.81 -25.76 -9.94
CA TYR A 510 0.77 -26.31 -10.82
C TYR A 510 -0.47 -25.43 -10.98
N PHE A 511 -0.52 -24.29 -10.29
CA PHE A 511 -1.45 -23.18 -10.55
C PHE A 511 -0.67 -21.95 -10.96
N ASN A 512 -0.90 -21.48 -12.18
CA ASN A 512 -0.16 -20.35 -12.77
C ASN A 512 -1.01 -19.08 -12.93
N GLN A 513 -2.28 -19.13 -12.57
CA GLN A 513 -3.21 -17.99 -12.65
C GLN A 513 -4.38 -18.16 -11.70
N THR A 514 -5.01 -17.03 -11.36
CA THR A 514 -6.22 -17.00 -10.53
C THR A 514 -7.45 -17.48 -11.29
N GLY A 515 -8.44 -17.94 -10.54
CA GLY A 515 -9.74 -18.35 -11.06
C GLY A 515 -10.09 -19.79 -10.70
N LYS A 516 -11.05 -20.35 -11.41
CA LYS A 516 -11.58 -21.68 -11.12
C LYS A 516 -10.69 -22.76 -11.74
N TRP A 517 -10.36 -23.77 -10.94
CA TRP A 517 -9.52 -24.89 -11.32
C TRP A 517 -10.21 -26.21 -10.97
N GLU A 518 -10.03 -27.18 -11.85
CA GLU A 518 -10.40 -28.58 -11.64
C GLU A 518 -9.13 -29.36 -11.26
N ILE A 519 -9.22 -30.14 -10.18
CA ILE A 519 -8.13 -30.99 -9.69
C ILE A 519 -8.64 -32.42 -9.72
N THR A 520 -8.13 -33.22 -10.63
CA THR A 520 -8.48 -34.64 -10.71
C THR A 520 -7.39 -35.46 -10.03
N VAL A 521 -7.78 -36.18 -8.99
CA VAL A 521 -6.95 -37.17 -8.30
C VAL A 521 -7.28 -38.53 -8.91
N HIS A 522 -6.25 -39.22 -9.38
CA HIS A 522 -6.32 -40.56 -9.97
C HIS A 522 -5.38 -41.48 -9.20
N GLY A 523 -5.94 -42.48 -8.53
CA GLY A 523 -5.18 -43.52 -7.83
C GLY A 523 -5.34 -44.86 -8.55
N LEU A 524 -4.23 -45.45 -8.98
CA LEU A 524 -4.18 -46.80 -9.55
C LEU A 524 -3.67 -47.77 -8.48
N THR A 525 -4.52 -48.71 -8.06
CA THR A 525 -4.16 -49.76 -7.09
C THR A 525 -3.29 -50.84 -7.74
N LYS A 526 -2.63 -51.66 -6.92
CA LYS A 526 -1.79 -52.77 -7.40
C LYS A 526 -2.54 -53.84 -8.20
N ASP A 527 -3.84 -53.96 -8.00
CA ASP A 527 -4.72 -54.83 -8.78
C ASP A 527 -5.31 -54.14 -10.03
N PHE A 528 -4.77 -52.97 -10.39
CA PHE A 528 -5.15 -52.16 -11.55
C PHE A 528 -6.58 -51.60 -11.50
N THR A 529 -7.12 -51.38 -10.29
CA THR A 529 -8.39 -50.68 -10.09
C THR A 529 -8.15 -49.16 -10.06
N ASP A 530 -8.95 -48.42 -10.82
CA ASP A 530 -8.92 -46.95 -10.86
C ASP A 530 -9.83 -46.36 -9.78
N ILE A 531 -9.28 -45.42 -8.99
CA ILE A 531 -10.03 -44.65 -7.98
C ILE A 531 -9.83 -43.18 -8.28
N ASN A 532 -10.89 -42.55 -8.79
CA ASN A 532 -10.82 -41.20 -9.36
C ASN A 532 -11.82 -40.26 -8.71
N GLN A 533 -11.41 -39.00 -8.55
CA GLN A 533 -12.32 -37.93 -8.21
C GLN A 533 -11.81 -36.58 -8.71
N THR A 534 -12.74 -35.76 -9.22
CA THR A 534 -12.48 -34.37 -9.57
C THR A 534 -13.01 -33.44 -8.48
N PHE A 535 -12.13 -32.58 -8.00
CA PHE A 535 -12.39 -31.48 -7.08
C PHE A 535 -12.42 -30.18 -7.86
N THR A 536 -13.16 -29.22 -7.35
CA THR A 536 -13.24 -27.88 -7.95
C THR A 536 -12.90 -26.86 -6.88
N THR A 537 -11.89 -26.03 -7.15
CA THR A 537 -11.50 -24.95 -6.24
C THR A 537 -11.36 -23.64 -7.00
N ASN A 538 -11.47 -22.53 -6.30
CA ASN A 538 -11.19 -21.22 -6.85
C ASN A 538 -9.86 -20.72 -6.28
N ILE A 539 -8.82 -20.76 -7.10
CA ILE A 539 -7.47 -20.32 -6.76
C ILE A 539 -7.45 -18.79 -6.75
N THR A 540 -7.12 -18.23 -5.60
CA THR A 540 -6.89 -16.79 -5.44
C THR A 540 -5.42 -16.48 -5.65
N GLN A 541 -5.11 -15.18 -5.75
CA GLN A 541 -3.73 -14.73 -5.58
C GLN A 541 -3.28 -15.06 -4.16
#